data_AF-A0A536RLB6-F1
#
_entry.id   AF-A0A536RLB6-F1
#
_cell.length_a   1.000
_cell.length_b   1.000
_cell.length_c   1.000
_cell.angle_alpha   90.00
_cell.angle_beta   90.00
_cell.angle_gamma   90.00
#
_symmetry.space_group_name_H-M   'P 1'
#
loop_
_entity.id
_entity.type
_entity.pdbx_description
1 polymer ?
#
loop_
_entity_poly.entity_id
_entity_poly.type
_entity_poly.pdbx_seq_one_letter_code
_entity_poly.pdbx_strand_id
1 'polypeptide(L)' 'MKIVVIGGTGLIGSKVVIMLSQQGHEAVAASPSRGVNTITGEGVAAAMDGASVVVDVSNSPSFEYRAALDFFQTSTRNL' A
#
# COMPACT_ATOMS: atom_id res chain seq x y z
N MET A 1 -3.93 7.42 -15.06
CA MET A 1 -3.27 8.07 -13.91
C MET A 1 -2.48 7.01 -13.16
N LYS A 2 -1.39 7.37 -12.50
CA LYS A 2 -0.63 6.47 -11.62
C LYS A 2 -1.32 6.39 -10.27
N ILE A 3 -1.70 5.17 -9.85
CA ILE A 3 -2.38 4.91 -8.59
C ILE A 3 -1.58 3.85 -7.83
N VAL A 4 -1.11 4.20 -6.63
CA VAL A 4 -0.35 3.27 -5.78
C VAL A 4 -1.31 2.61 -4.80
N VAL A 5 -1.31 1.28 -4.76
CA VAL A 5 -2.15 0.48 -3.85
C VAL A 5 -1.26 -0.13 -2.77
N ILE A 6 -1.31 0.41 -1.56
CA ILE A 6 -0.60 -0.15 -0.39
C ILE A 6 -1.32 -1.41 0.07
N GLY A 7 -0.56 -2.48 0.33
CA GLY A 7 -1.13 -3.81 0.51
C GLY A 7 -1.61 -4.41 -0.82
N GLY A 8 -1.09 -3.94 -1.96
CA GLY A 8 -1.54 -4.29 -3.32
C GLY A 8 -1.40 -5.77 -3.71
N THR A 9 -0.63 -6.57 -2.96
CA THR A 9 -0.58 -8.03 -3.13
C THR A 9 -1.53 -8.80 -2.21
N GLY A 10 -2.19 -8.12 -1.28
CA GLY A 10 -3.14 -8.72 -0.34
C GLY A 10 -4.49 -9.04 -0.97
N LEU A 11 -5.40 -9.62 -0.18
CA LEU A 11 -6.72 -10.06 -0.64
C LEU A 11 -7.53 -8.93 -1.30
N ILE A 12 -7.61 -7.77 -0.65
CA ILE A 12 -8.33 -6.61 -1.17
C ILE A 12 -7.49 -5.87 -2.21
N GLY A 13 -6.22 -5.60 -1.91
CA GLY A 13 -5.34 -4.86 -2.80
C GLY A 13 -5.18 -5.47 -4.18
N SER A 14 -5.05 -6.80 -4.30
CA SER A 14 -4.94 -7.46 -5.60
C SER A 14 -6.19 -7.25 -6.48
N LYS A 15 -7.39 -7.26 -5.88
CA LYS A 15 -8.64 -6.99 -6.59
C LYS A 15 -8.71 -5.53 -7.05
N VAL A 16 -8.32 -4.60 -6.17
CA VAL A 16 -8.26 -3.17 -6.50
C VAL A 16 -7.31 -2.91 -7.66
N VAL A 17 -6.10 -3.47 -7.61
CA VAL A 17 -5.10 -3.33 -8.69
C VAL A 17 -5.65 -3.83 -10.03
N ILE A 18 -6.30 -5.01 -10.04
CA ILE A 18 -6.91 -5.55 -11.26
C ILE A 18 -7.99 -4.60 -11.79
N MET A 19 -8.90 -4.14 -10.94
CA MET A 19 -10.00 -3.25 -11.35
C MET A 19 -9.50 -1.91 -11.89
N LEU A 20 -8.51 -1.29 -11.23
CA LEU A 20 -7.93 -0.02 -11.68
C LEU A 20 -7.19 -0.18 -13.01
N SER A 21 -6.41 -1.26 -13.18
CA SER A 21 -5.75 -1.56 -14.45
C SER A 21 -6.75 -1.79 -15.58
N GLN A 22 -7.86 -2.50 -15.32
CA GLN A 22 -8.93 -2.71 -16.30
C GLN A 22 -9.60 -1.40 -16.74
N GLN A 23 -9.58 -0.36 -15.91
CA GLN A 23 -10.07 0.97 -16.23
C GLN A 23 -9.02 1.86 -16.94
N GLY A 24 -7.85 1.31 -17.28
CA GLY A 24 -6.78 2.04 -17.99
C GLY A 24 -5.93 2.92 -17.09
N HIS A 25 -5.92 2.68 -15.77
CA HIS A 25 -4.99 3.32 -14.85
C HIS A 25 -3.68 2.53 -14.74
N GLU A 26 -2.59 3.23 -14.44
CA GLU A 26 -1.33 2.59 -14.06
C GLU A 26 -1.41 2.25 -12.57
N ALA A 27 -1.89 1.04 -12.27
CA ALA A 27 -2.05 0.57 -10.89
C ALA A 27 -0.76 -0.11 -10.39
N VAL A 28 -0.07 0.53 -9.45
CA VAL A 28 1.16 0.02 -8.83
C VAL A 28 0.83 -0.67 -7.52
N ALA A 29 1.04 -1.98 -7.46
CA ALA A 29 0.88 -2.75 -6.25
C ALA A 29 2.11 -2.59 -5.33
N ALA A 30 1.96 -1.85 -4.23
CA ALA A 30 3.00 -1.66 -3.22
C ALA A 30 2.82 -2.65 -2.05
N SER A 31 3.83 -3.45 -1.79
CA SER A 31 3.86 -4.41 -0.68
C SER A 31 5.29 -4.87 -0.37
N PRO A 32 5.54 -5.49 0.80
CA PRO A 32 6.88 -5.97 1.15
C PRO A 32 7.43 -6.97 0.14
N SER A 33 6.59 -7.84 -0.43
CA SER A 33 7.00 -8.79 -1.48
C SER A 33 7.36 -8.14 -2.81
N ARG A 34 7.10 -6.83 -2.97
CA ARG A 34 7.52 -6.00 -4.09
C ARG A 34 8.53 -4.92 -3.68
N GLY A 35 9.18 -5.07 -2.52
CA GLY A 35 10.20 -4.14 -2.05
C GLY A 35 9.67 -2.82 -1.51
N VAL A 36 8.39 -2.75 -1.14
CA VAL A 36 7.79 -1.55 -0.51
C VAL A 36 7.31 -1.91 0.89
N ASN A 37 7.98 -1.40 1.91
CA ASN A 37 7.66 -1.67 3.30
C ASN A 37 7.30 -0.36 4.01
N THR A 38 6.02 -0.19 4.31
CA THR A 38 5.50 1.02 4.97
C THR A 38 5.87 1.11 6.44
N ILE A 39 6.32 0.03 7.08
CA ILE A 39 6.80 0.07 8.48
C ILE A 39 8.24 0.58 8.54
N THR A 40 9.11 0.11 7.65
CA THR A 40 10.52 0.55 7.61
C THR A 40 10.74 1.80 6.76
N GLY A 41 9.79 2.15 5.89
CA GLY A 41 9.91 3.22 4.89
C GLY A 41 10.65 2.79 3.62
N GLU A 42 11.15 1.55 3.56
CA GLU A 42 11.87 1.03 2.39
C GLU A 42 11.00 1.05 1.13
N GLY A 43 11.53 1.63 0.05
CA GLY A 43 10.86 1.66 -1.25
C GLY A 43 9.65 2.59 -1.36
N VAL A 44 9.20 3.22 -0.26
CA VAL A 44 7.97 4.03 -0.25
C VAL A 44 8.10 5.26 -1.16
N ALA A 45 9.16 6.06 -0.99
CA ALA A 45 9.37 7.26 -1.79
C ALA A 45 9.40 6.97 -3.30
N ALA A 46 10.10 5.90 -3.71
CA ALA A 46 10.18 5.50 -5.11
C ALA A 46 8.83 4.98 -5.66
N ALA A 47 8.06 4.25 -4.83
CA ALA A 47 6.73 3.81 -5.22
C ALA A 47 5.77 5.00 -5.42
N MET A 48 5.85 6.01 -4.55
CA MET A 48 4.99 7.20 -4.56
C MET A 48 5.34 8.24 -5.63
N ASP A 49 6.52 8.18 -6.22
CA ASP A 49 6.96 9.17 -7.21
C ASP A 49 5.95 9.27 -8.37
N GLY A 50 5.42 10.47 -8.62
CA GLY A 50 4.40 10.70 -9.66
C GLY A 50 3.03 10.05 -9.41
N ALA A 51 2.77 9.48 -8.24
CA ALA A 51 1.46 8.94 -7.89
C ALA A 51 0.41 10.07 -7.80
N SER A 52 -0.72 9.90 -8.49
CA SER A 52 -1.84 10.83 -8.42
C SER A 52 -2.79 10.50 -7.26
N VAL A 53 -2.86 9.21 -6.89
CA VAL A 53 -3.74 8.69 -5.84
C VAL A 53 -3.01 7.56 -5.11
N VAL A 54 -3.21 7.51 -3.79
CA VAL A 54 -2.82 6.36 -2.96
C VAL A 54 -4.08 5.70 -2.42
N VAL A 55 -4.20 4.39 -2.63
CA VAL A 55 -5.26 3.55 -2.04
C VAL A 55 -4.60 2.68 -0.97
N ASP A 56 -4.81 3.02 0.30
CA ASP A 56 -4.30 2.23 1.41
C ASP A 56 -5.30 1.17 1.85
N VAL A 57 -4.94 -0.08 1.59
CA VAL A 57 -5.66 -1.27 2.08
C VAL A 57 -4.70 -2.19 2.86
N SER A 58 -3.68 -1.61 3.48
CA SER A 58 -2.83 -2.31 4.44
C SER A 58 -3.67 -2.82 5.62
N ASN A 59 -3.23 -3.92 6.21
CA ASN A 59 -3.85 -4.46 7.40
C ASN A 59 -2.77 -4.88 8.39
N SER A 60 -3.01 -4.57 9.67
CA SER A 60 -2.14 -5.03 10.74
C SER A 60 -2.12 -6.57 10.79
N PRO A 61 -0.96 -7.21 11.01
CA PRO A 61 -0.90 -8.65 11.24
C PRO A 61 -1.50 -9.07 12.59
N SER A 62 -1.79 -8.11 13.47
CA SER A 62 -2.36 -8.32 14.80
C SER A 62 -3.61 -7.47 15.01
N PHE A 63 -4.61 -8.05 15.68
CA PHE A 63 -5.82 -7.35 16.13
C PHE A 63 -5.72 -6.84 17.57
N GLU A 64 -4.61 -7.11 18.26
CA GLU A 64 -4.36 -6.51 19.57
C GLU A 64 -4.22 -4.99 19.42
N TYR A 65 -4.89 -4.24 20.30
CA TYR A 65 -5.09 -2.81 20.15
C TYR A 65 -3.78 -2.03 19.99
N ARG A 66 -2.78 -2.27 20.84
CA ARG A 66 -1.50 -1.53 20.78
C ARG A 66 -0.72 -1.91 19.53
N ALA A 67 -0.60 -3.19 19.23
CA ALA A 67 0.09 -3.67 18.04
C ALA A 67 -0.54 -3.14 16.74
N ALA A 68 -1.88 -3.11 16.67
CA ALA A 68 -2.60 -2.54 15.53
C ALA A 68 -2.39 -1.02 15.44
N LEU A 69 -2.49 -0.31 16.56
CA LEU A 69 -2.28 1.14 16.60
C LEU A 69 -0.87 1.51 16.15
N ASP A 70 0.15 0.83 16.65
CA ASP A 70 1.55 1.07 16.30
C ASP A 70 1.81 0.79 14.81
N PHE A 71 1.21 -0.29 14.28
CA PHE A 71 1.26 -0.60 12.85
C PHE A 71 0.69 0.54 12.00
N PHE A 72 -0.53 0.98 12.27
CA PHE A 72 -1.18 2.02 11.46
C PHE A 72 -0.49 3.38 11.63
N GLN A 73 -0.10 3.76 12.84
CA GLN A 73 0.63 5.00 13.06
C GLN A 73 1.97 5.03 12.32
N THR A 74 2.73 3.94 12.37
CA THR A 74 4.04 3.87 11.71
C THR A 74 3.87 3.80 10.20
N SER A 75 3.02 2.89 9.72
CA SER A 75 2.74 2.67 8.30
C SER A 75 2.28 3.96 7.62
N THR A 76 1.23 4.59 8.15
CA THR A 76 0.60 5.75 7.52
C THR A 76 1.45 7.01 7.62
N ARG A 77 2.37 7.13 8.60
CA ARG A 77 3.32 8.27 8.65
C ARG A 77 4.39 8.21 7.56
N ASN A 78 4.68 7.03 7.03
CA ASN A 78 5.67 6.85 5.97
C ASN A 78 5.08 7.06 4.57
N LEU A 79 3.75 7.09 4.45
CA LEU A 79 3.00 7.38 3.22
C LEU A 79 2.84 8.89 3.01
#